data_AF-A0A0K0SSH5-F1
#
_entry.id   AF-A0A0K0SSH5-F1
#
_cell.length_a   1.000
_cell.length_b   1.000
_cell.length_c   1.000
_cell.angle_alpha   90.00
_cell.angle_beta   90.00
_cell.angle_gamma   90.00
#
_symmetry.space_group_name_H-M   'P 1'
#
loop_
_entity.id
_entity.type
_entity.pdbx_description
1 polymer ?
#
loop_
_entity_poly.entity_id
_entity_poly.type
_entity_poly.pdbx_seq_one_letter_code
_entity_poly.pdbx_strand_id
1 'polypeptide(L)'
;MTDQYQYEAERDEVPYVFWDQLDFSIITMGLKRLPFFKDDIYLGMQAINVGVADSVITQLEYELVTEYHETERTPIETSMAVSALSQMWIYGLYEVLRMWRDRKFQFEKLFQNSCIDLKVDSMSSDETLNITIETRKKQLQRFNQDEDYRKRITEVWELLSPVYRMTELIRINLAKHCAPGKDGMVPRAPGYGRINRWCGAMDFELIEKDGYYTTLNRRDIADALRAVIANC
;
A
#
# COMPACT_ATOMS: atom_id res chain seq x y z
N MET A 1 8.74 -38.98 10.95
CA MET A 1 8.08 -37.67 11.01
C MET A 1 8.49 -36.95 9.76
N THR A 2 7.54 -36.84 8.84
CA THR A 2 7.77 -36.53 7.43
C THR A 2 7.76 -35.02 7.24
N ASP A 3 8.90 -34.46 6.85
CA ASP A 3 9.02 -33.07 6.40
C ASP A 3 8.23 -32.90 5.10
N GLN A 4 7.09 -32.21 5.17
CA GLN A 4 6.36 -31.74 4.00
C GLN A 4 6.82 -30.31 3.67
N TYR A 5 8.00 -30.19 3.07
CA TYR A 5 8.29 -29.03 2.23
C TYR A 5 7.51 -29.22 0.93
N GLN A 6 6.36 -28.56 0.84
CA GLN A 6 5.61 -28.44 -0.40
C GLN A 6 6.50 -27.61 -1.36
N TYR A 7 7.23 -28.30 -2.24
CA TYR A 7 7.80 -27.67 -3.43
C TYR A 7 6.62 -27.15 -4.26
N GLU A 8 6.42 -25.84 -4.27
CA GLU A 8 5.55 -25.20 -5.24
C GLU A 8 6.08 -25.57 -6.63
N ALA A 9 5.25 -26.27 -7.40
CA ALA A 9 5.56 -26.59 -8.78
C ALA A 9 5.97 -25.31 -9.51
N GLU A 10 7.12 -25.35 -10.21
CA GLU A 10 7.59 -24.23 -11.01
C GLU A 10 6.48 -23.87 -12.02
N ARG A 11 5.85 -22.71 -11.82
CA ARG A 11 5.04 -22.11 -12.86
C ARG A 11 6.02 -21.67 -13.94
N ASP A 12 5.98 -22.32 -15.09
CA ASP A 12 6.76 -21.94 -16.29
C ASP A 12 6.33 -20.56 -16.84
N GLU A 13 5.20 -20.01 -16.38
CA GLU A 13 4.71 -18.69 -16.77
C GLU A 13 5.22 -17.59 -15.82
N VAL A 14 5.83 -16.55 -16.39
CA VAL A 14 6.24 -15.34 -15.69
C VAL A 14 5.00 -14.68 -15.05
N PRO A 15 4.90 -14.61 -13.71
CA PRO A 15 3.68 -14.11 -13.06
C PRO A 15 3.58 -12.57 -13.01
N TYR A 16 4.56 -11.86 -13.58
CA TYR A 16 4.64 -10.40 -13.55
C TYR A 16 4.63 -9.81 -14.95
N VAL A 17 3.91 -8.69 -15.11
CA VAL A 17 3.93 -7.88 -16.33
C VAL A 17 5.29 -7.20 -16.45
N PHE A 18 5.90 -7.27 -17.63
CA PHE A 18 7.20 -6.66 -17.92
C PHE A 18 7.19 -5.14 -17.78
N TRP A 19 8.34 -4.56 -17.44
CA TRP A 19 8.48 -3.13 -17.13
C TRP A 19 7.94 -2.20 -18.22
N ASP A 20 8.19 -2.53 -19.48
CA ASP A 20 7.78 -1.75 -20.67
C ASP A 20 6.27 -1.78 -20.92
N GLN A 21 5.55 -2.73 -20.32
CA GLN A 21 4.11 -2.90 -20.43
C GLN A 21 3.34 -2.30 -19.25
N LEU A 22 4.05 -1.79 -18.23
CA LEU A 22 3.42 -1.21 -17.05
C LEU A 22 2.97 0.22 -17.29
N ASP A 23 1.68 0.46 -17.06
CA ASP A 23 1.17 1.83 -16.97
C ASP A 23 1.34 2.39 -15.55
N PHE A 24 2.46 3.08 -15.31
CA PHE A 24 2.75 3.76 -14.05
C PHE A 24 1.78 4.93 -13.75
N SER A 25 1.03 5.41 -14.74
CA SER A 25 0.03 6.46 -14.53
C SER A 25 -1.17 5.95 -13.70
N ILE A 26 -1.43 4.63 -13.69
CA ILE A 26 -2.50 4.02 -12.91
C ILE A 26 -2.34 4.33 -11.42
N ILE A 27 -1.19 4.01 -10.81
CA ILE A 27 -0.97 4.33 -9.39
C ILE A 27 -0.84 5.85 -9.23
N THR A 28 0.01 6.50 -10.05
CA THR A 28 0.37 7.91 -9.88
C THR A 28 -0.83 8.85 -9.96
N MET A 29 -1.72 8.66 -10.93
CA MET A 29 -2.90 9.50 -11.12
C MET A 29 -4.16 8.86 -10.52
N GLY A 30 -4.29 7.54 -10.55
CA GLY A 30 -5.49 6.86 -10.11
C GLY A 30 -5.68 6.89 -8.59
N LEU A 31 -4.60 6.76 -7.78
CA LEU A 31 -4.71 6.97 -6.33
C LEU A 31 -5.24 8.36 -6.01
N LYS A 32 -4.70 9.40 -6.65
CA LYS A 32 -5.13 10.79 -6.45
C LYS A 32 -6.62 10.99 -6.78
N ARG A 33 -7.20 10.21 -7.68
CA ARG A 33 -8.61 10.32 -8.10
C ARG A 33 -9.59 9.70 -7.10
N LEU A 34 -9.11 8.93 -6.13
CA LEU A 34 -9.96 8.32 -5.10
C LEU A 34 -10.70 9.39 -4.27
N PRO A 35 -11.88 9.07 -3.72
CA PRO A 35 -12.55 9.92 -2.72
C PRO A 35 -11.60 10.32 -1.60
N PHE A 36 -11.80 11.48 -0.99
CA PHE A 36 -10.88 12.17 -0.07
C PHE A 36 -9.59 12.72 -0.68
N PHE A 37 -8.89 11.97 -1.53
CA PHE A 37 -7.62 12.43 -2.12
C PHE A 37 -7.84 13.41 -3.26
N LYS A 38 -8.88 13.22 -4.07
CA LYS A 38 -9.19 14.11 -5.20
C LYS A 38 -9.49 15.54 -4.77
N ASP A 39 -10.08 15.70 -3.59
CA ASP A 39 -10.54 16.98 -3.06
C ASP A 39 -9.49 17.63 -2.13
N ASP A 40 -8.48 16.88 -1.69
CA ASP A 40 -7.46 17.30 -0.72
C ASP A 40 -6.07 17.33 -1.38
N ILE A 41 -5.59 18.54 -1.68
CA ILE A 41 -4.34 18.75 -2.43
C ILE A 41 -3.16 18.04 -1.77
N TYR A 42 -3.00 18.17 -0.46
CA TYR A 42 -1.83 17.62 0.24
C TYR A 42 -1.89 16.10 0.31
N LEU A 43 -3.07 15.51 0.53
CA LEU A 43 -3.21 14.06 0.46
C LEU A 43 -3.04 13.54 -0.98
N GLY A 44 -3.58 14.26 -1.96
CA GLY A 44 -3.37 13.96 -3.37
C GLY A 44 -1.89 13.99 -3.77
N MET A 45 -1.09 14.90 -3.19
CA MET A 45 0.36 14.92 -3.38
C MET A 45 1.04 13.68 -2.78
N GLN A 46 0.64 13.25 -1.58
CA GLN A 46 1.18 12.01 -0.99
C GLN A 46 0.85 10.77 -1.84
N ALA A 47 -0.37 10.71 -2.37
CA ALA A 47 -0.78 9.67 -3.32
C ALA A 47 0.06 9.67 -4.61
N ILE A 48 0.37 10.85 -5.17
CA ILE A 48 1.25 10.97 -6.34
C ILE A 48 2.66 10.46 -6.00
N ASN A 49 3.22 10.85 -4.85
CA ASN A 49 4.56 10.46 -4.45
C ASN A 49 4.74 8.93 -4.39
N VAL A 50 3.71 8.20 -3.94
CA VAL A 50 3.70 6.74 -3.95
C VAL A 50 3.82 6.19 -5.39
N GLY A 51 3.10 6.76 -6.35
CA GLY A 51 3.18 6.33 -7.76
C GLY A 51 4.50 6.68 -8.43
N VAL A 52 5.05 7.86 -8.17
CA VAL A 52 6.38 8.25 -8.68
C VAL A 52 7.48 7.34 -8.12
N ALA A 53 7.44 7.07 -6.82
CA ALA A 53 8.41 6.16 -6.21
C ALA A 53 8.26 4.72 -6.74
N ASP A 54 7.03 4.26 -7.00
CA ASP A 54 6.79 2.95 -7.60
C ASP A 54 7.48 2.78 -8.96
N SER A 55 7.45 3.80 -9.85
CA SER A 55 8.11 3.70 -11.16
C SER A 55 9.63 3.63 -11.03
N VAL A 56 10.21 4.47 -10.16
CA VAL A 56 11.67 4.50 -9.92
C VAL A 56 12.16 3.17 -9.34
N ILE A 57 11.47 2.66 -8.31
CA ILE A 57 11.87 1.42 -7.65
C ILE A 57 11.69 0.23 -8.59
N THR A 58 10.60 0.20 -9.38
CA THR A 58 10.41 -0.87 -10.36
C THR A 58 11.58 -0.93 -11.33
N GLN A 59 12.05 0.22 -11.85
CA GLN A 59 13.21 0.22 -12.74
C GLN A 59 14.45 -0.42 -12.09
N LEU A 60 14.75 -0.04 -10.84
CA LEU A 60 15.88 -0.61 -10.09
C LEU A 60 15.73 -2.11 -9.83
N GLU A 61 14.51 -2.60 -9.62
CA GLU A 61 14.21 -4.03 -9.47
C GLU A 61 14.54 -4.79 -10.78
N TYR A 62 14.17 -4.24 -11.94
CA TYR A 62 14.52 -4.86 -13.23
C TYR A 62 16.02 -4.81 -13.55
N GLU A 63 16.70 -3.73 -13.18
CA GLU A 63 18.16 -3.64 -13.27
C GLU A 63 18.82 -4.70 -12.38
N LEU A 64 18.34 -4.86 -11.14
CA LEU A 64 18.84 -5.86 -10.19
C LEU A 64 18.67 -7.29 -10.70
N VAL A 65 17.49 -7.66 -11.21
CA VAL A 65 17.27 -9.04 -11.68
C VAL A 65 18.11 -9.35 -12.91
N THR A 66 18.33 -8.35 -13.78
CA THR A 66 19.21 -8.49 -14.95
C THR A 66 20.65 -8.74 -14.50
N GLU A 67 21.18 -7.92 -13.60
CA GLU A 67 22.54 -8.08 -13.04
C GLU A 67 22.70 -9.43 -12.30
N TYR A 68 21.68 -9.84 -11.54
CA TYR A 68 21.67 -11.11 -10.82
C TYR A 68 21.79 -12.32 -11.77
N HIS A 69 21.08 -12.29 -12.89
CA HIS A 69 21.15 -13.35 -13.91
C HIS A 69 22.48 -13.32 -14.68
N GLU A 70 23.00 -12.14 -15.03
CA GLU A 70 24.26 -12.02 -15.78
C GLU A 70 25.49 -12.45 -14.97
N THR A 71 25.50 -12.13 -13.68
CA THR A 71 26.65 -12.38 -12.81
C THR A 71 26.58 -13.73 -12.07
N GLU A 72 25.41 -14.39 -12.09
CA GLU A 72 25.08 -15.60 -11.32
C GLU A 72 25.42 -15.47 -9.82
N ARG A 73 25.46 -14.24 -9.30
CA ARG A 73 25.83 -13.90 -7.93
C ARG A 73 24.95 -12.76 -7.45
N THR A 74 24.66 -12.73 -6.15
CA THR A 74 23.89 -11.65 -5.54
C THR A 74 24.63 -10.32 -5.67
N PRO A 75 24.08 -9.32 -6.40
CA PRO A 75 24.68 -8.00 -6.48
C PRO A 75 24.42 -7.25 -5.18
N ILE A 76 25.38 -7.27 -4.26
CA ILE A 76 25.17 -6.86 -2.86
C ILE A 76 24.68 -5.40 -2.77
N GLU A 77 25.34 -4.48 -3.44
CA GLU A 77 25.03 -3.05 -3.36
C GLU A 77 23.63 -2.74 -3.93
N THR A 78 23.34 -3.23 -5.13
CA THR A 78 22.04 -3.07 -5.80
C THR A 78 20.92 -3.72 -4.99
N SER A 79 21.15 -4.93 -4.45
CA SER A 79 20.17 -5.65 -3.60
C SER A 79 19.85 -4.89 -2.31
N MET A 80 20.87 -4.32 -1.67
CA MET A 80 20.68 -3.51 -0.45
C MET A 80 19.87 -2.25 -0.74
N ALA A 81 20.17 -1.56 -1.85
CA ALA A 81 19.45 -0.37 -2.27
C ALA A 81 17.99 -0.66 -2.59
N VAL A 82 17.71 -1.69 -3.40
CA VAL A 82 16.35 -2.11 -3.73
C VAL A 82 15.59 -2.50 -2.46
N SER A 83 16.18 -3.32 -1.58
CA SER A 83 15.56 -3.68 -0.30
C SER A 83 15.17 -2.45 0.53
N ALA A 84 16.09 -1.51 0.73
CA ALA A 84 15.81 -0.30 1.51
C ALA A 84 14.68 0.54 0.89
N LEU A 85 14.72 0.76 -0.43
CA LEU A 85 13.72 1.55 -1.14
C LEU A 85 12.35 0.87 -1.14
N SER A 86 12.30 -0.45 -1.33
CA SER A 86 11.06 -1.22 -1.24
C SER A 86 10.42 -1.08 0.14
N GLN A 87 11.19 -1.15 1.22
CA GLN A 87 10.68 -0.94 2.58
C GLN A 87 10.15 0.49 2.78
N MET A 88 10.88 1.51 2.33
CA MET A 88 10.43 2.91 2.40
C MET A 88 9.12 3.12 1.64
N TRP A 89 9.00 2.53 0.45
CA TRP A 89 7.77 2.59 -0.33
C TRP A 89 6.60 1.89 0.37
N ILE A 90 6.81 0.70 0.92
CA ILE A 90 5.82 -0.05 1.69
C ILE A 90 5.32 0.80 2.87
N TYR A 91 6.22 1.47 3.59
CA TYR A 91 5.85 2.35 4.70
C TYR A 91 5.06 3.58 4.21
N GLY A 92 5.50 4.20 3.12
CA GLY A 92 4.78 5.33 2.50
C GLY A 92 3.37 4.95 2.05
N LEU A 93 3.22 3.84 1.33
CA LEU A 93 1.92 3.33 0.89
C LEU A 93 1.03 2.99 2.09
N TYR A 94 1.57 2.31 3.11
CA TYR A 94 0.82 2.00 4.33
C TYR A 94 0.23 3.26 4.96
N GLU A 95 1.02 4.32 5.12
CA GLU A 95 0.55 5.56 5.73
C GLU A 95 -0.53 6.24 4.86
N VAL A 96 -0.35 6.28 3.53
CA VAL A 96 -1.37 6.82 2.61
C VAL A 96 -2.69 6.07 2.73
N LEU A 97 -2.67 4.73 2.63
CA LEU A 97 -3.87 3.92 2.74
C LEU A 97 -4.49 3.96 4.14
N ARG A 98 -3.66 4.00 5.19
CA ARG A 98 -4.12 4.14 6.58
C ARG A 98 -4.85 5.46 6.78
N MET A 99 -4.33 6.57 6.27
CA MET A 99 -4.99 7.87 6.34
C MET A 99 -6.36 7.88 5.66
N TRP A 100 -6.46 7.22 4.49
CA TRP A 100 -7.73 7.06 3.79
C TRP A 100 -8.73 6.24 4.62
N ARG A 101 -8.30 5.08 5.13
CA ARG A 101 -9.08 4.18 5.99
C ARG A 101 -9.58 4.89 7.26
N ASP A 102 -8.68 5.54 7.98
CA ASP A 102 -8.98 6.20 9.25
C ASP A 102 -9.99 7.35 9.02
N ARG A 103 -9.88 8.07 7.89
CA ARG A 103 -10.86 9.10 7.50
C ARG A 103 -12.24 8.50 7.21
N LYS A 104 -12.30 7.41 6.43
CA LYS A 104 -13.54 6.68 6.14
C LYS A 104 -14.27 6.26 7.43
N PHE A 105 -13.58 5.56 8.34
CA PHE A 105 -14.19 5.11 9.59
C PHE A 105 -14.57 6.26 10.55
N GLN A 106 -13.78 7.33 10.58
CA GLN A 106 -14.14 8.50 11.37
C GLN A 106 -15.43 9.14 10.84
N PHE A 107 -15.56 9.29 9.52
CA PHE A 107 -16.73 9.90 8.90
C PHE A 107 -17.98 9.06 9.12
N GLU A 108 -17.89 7.74 8.92
CA GLU A 108 -18.97 6.80 9.22
C GLU A 108 -19.41 6.87 10.68
N LYS A 109 -18.46 6.89 11.62
CA LYS A 109 -18.78 7.01 13.04
C LYS A 109 -19.49 8.32 13.36
N LEU A 110 -19.07 9.44 12.77
CA LEU A 110 -19.73 10.74 12.98
C LEU A 110 -21.14 10.76 12.38
N PHE A 111 -21.31 10.17 11.19
CA PHE A 111 -22.60 10.06 10.52
C PHE A 111 -23.60 9.22 11.33
N GLN A 112 -23.17 8.03 11.79
CA GLN A 112 -24.01 7.12 12.59
C GLN A 112 -24.49 7.75 13.91
N ASN A 113 -23.71 8.67 14.47
CA ASN A 113 -24.04 9.36 15.72
C ASN A 113 -24.69 10.73 15.49
N SER A 114 -25.04 11.10 14.26
CA SER A 114 -25.58 12.42 13.90
C SER A 114 -24.73 13.59 14.44
N CYS A 115 -23.41 13.41 14.51
CA CYS A 115 -22.45 14.36 15.11
C CYS A 115 -21.64 15.16 14.06
N ILE A 116 -22.00 15.07 12.77
CA ILE A 116 -21.22 15.75 11.72
C ILE A 116 -21.29 17.26 11.87
N ASP A 117 -22.48 17.83 12.02
CA ASP A 117 -22.64 19.30 12.07
C ASP A 117 -21.92 19.88 13.31
N LEU A 118 -22.10 19.25 14.48
CA LEU A 118 -21.34 19.58 15.70
C LEU A 118 -19.82 19.52 15.48
N LYS A 119 -19.34 18.53 14.72
CA LYS A 119 -17.91 18.41 14.42
C LYS A 119 -17.44 19.53 13.50
N VAL A 120 -18.20 19.85 12.47
CA VAL A 120 -17.90 20.94 11.52
C VAL A 120 -17.85 22.29 12.24
N ASP A 121 -18.81 22.55 13.13
CA ASP A 121 -18.88 23.78 13.94
C ASP A 121 -17.69 23.89 14.90
N SER A 122 -17.24 22.77 15.48
CA SER A 122 -16.06 22.73 16.36
C SER A 122 -14.73 22.97 15.63
N MET A 123 -14.69 22.86 14.30
CA MET A 123 -13.47 23.05 13.50
C MET A 123 -13.27 24.53 13.19
N SER A 124 -13.35 25.41 14.20
CA SER A 124 -13.22 26.87 14.02
C SER A 124 -11.91 27.24 13.31
N SER A 125 -12.02 28.15 12.35
CA SER A 125 -10.89 28.70 11.60
C SER A 125 -10.55 30.07 12.19
N ASP A 126 -9.94 30.11 13.37
CA ASP A 126 -9.29 31.33 13.87
C ASP A 126 -8.09 31.72 13.00
N GLU A 127 -7.56 30.76 12.23
CA GLU A 127 -6.58 30.99 11.17
C GLU A 127 -7.27 30.90 9.80
N THR A 128 -7.46 32.06 9.16
CA THR A 128 -8.08 32.27 7.84
C THR A 128 -7.42 31.54 6.66
N LEU A 129 -6.45 30.65 6.88
CA LEU A 129 -5.55 30.12 5.84
C LEU A 129 -5.36 28.59 5.83
N ASN A 130 -5.99 27.82 6.73
CA ASN A 130 -5.80 26.37 6.73
C ASN A 130 -6.72 25.65 5.71
N ILE A 131 -6.25 25.59 4.46
CA ILE A 131 -6.94 24.96 3.32
C ILE A 131 -7.30 23.48 3.61
N THR A 132 -6.49 22.78 4.40
CA THR A 132 -6.72 21.37 4.76
C THR A 132 -7.93 21.20 5.67
N ILE A 133 -8.10 22.10 6.66
CA ILE A 133 -9.27 22.10 7.55
C ILE A 133 -10.54 22.38 6.76
N GLU A 134 -10.52 23.39 5.88
CA GLU A 134 -11.66 23.76 5.05
C GLU A 134 -12.05 22.65 4.07
N THR A 135 -11.06 21.99 3.46
CA THR A 135 -11.30 20.81 2.62
C THR A 135 -11.97 19.70 3.41
N ARG A 136 -11.49 19.42 4.62
CA ARG A 136 -12.06 18.37 5.47
C ARG A 136 -13.49 18.68 5.90
N LYS A 137 -13.82 19.95 6.19
CA LYS A 137 -15.20 20.39 6.45
C LYS A 137 -16.10 20.10 5.25
N LYS A 138 -15.68 20.51 4.05
CA LYS A 138 -16.44 20.25 2.81
C LYS A 138 -16.65 18.76 2.57
N GLN A 139 -15.63 17.94 2.80
CA GLN A 139 -15.73 16.48 2.70
C GLN A 139 -16.74 15.91 3.71
N LEU A 140 -16.73 16.37 4.97
CA LEU A 140 -17.67 15.95 6.01
C LEU A 140 -19.11 16.35 5.68
N GLN A 141 -19.32 17.60 5.26
CA GLN A 141 -20.64 18.11 4.86
C GLN A 141 -21.19 17.34 3.67
N ARG A 142 -20.35 17.11 2.65
CA ARG A 142 -20.72 16.26 1.51
C ARG A 142 -21.05 14.85 1.96
N PHE A 143 -20.24 14.25 2.83
CA PHE A 143 -20.54 12.93 3.38
C PHE A 143 -21.87 12.89 4.13
N ASN A 144 -22.29 13.98 4.79
CA ASN A 144 -23.59 14.06 5.45
C ASN A 144 -24.76 14.13 4.45
N GLN A 145 -24.60 14.89 3.37
CA GLN A 145 -25.69 15.27 2.46
C GLN A 145 -25.83 14.37 1.23
N ASP A 146 -24.74 13.78 0.75
CA ASP A 146 -24.65 13.08 -0.53
C ASP A 146 -24.52 11.55 -0.28
N GLU A 147 -25.61 10.82 -0.52
CA GLU A 147 -25.66 9.36 -0.36
C GLU A 147 -24.78 8.63 -1.37
N ASP A 148 -24.74 9.09 -2.62
CA ASP A 148 -23.90 8.50 -3.66
C ASP A 148 -22.42 8.64 -3.32
N TYR A 149 -22.01 9.78 -2.75
CA TYR A 149 -20.65 9.96 -2.26
C TYR A 149 -20.30 9.00 -1.12
N ARG A 150 -21.20 8.78 -0.16
CA ARG A 150 -21.00 7.79 0.90
C ARG A 150 -20.88 6.38 0.32
N LYS A 151 -21.80 5.99 -0.56
CA LYS A 151 -21.80 4.67 -1.21
C LYS A 151 -20.49 4.42 -1.96
N ARG A 152 -20.05 5.41 -2.73
CA ARG A 152 -18.78 5.35 -3.47
C ARG A 152 -17.58 5.19 -2.56
N ILE A 153 -17.54 5.85 -1.40
CA ILE A 153 -16.48 5.63 -0.40
C ILE A 153 -16.50 4.18 0.09
N THR A 154 -17.66 3.63 0.40
CA THR A 154 -17.78 2.23 0.83
C THR A 154 -17.29 1.26 -0.24
N GLU A 155 -17.73 1.42 -1.48
CA GLU A 155 -17.32 0.57 -2.63
C GLU A 155 -15.79 0.63 -2.85
N VAL A 156 -15.20 1.83 -2.83
CA VAL A 156 -13.75 1.99 -2.96
C VAL A 156 -13.02 1.32 -1.81
N TRP A 157 -13.55 1.38 -0.58
CA TRP A 157 -12.93 0.69 0.55
C TRP A 157 -12.96 -0.83 0.40
N GLU A 158 -14.07 -1.40 -0.07
CA GLU A 158 -14.18 -2.84 -0.30
C GLU A 158 -13.09 -3.33 -1.24
N LEU A 159 -12.83 -2.57 -2.32
CA LEU A 159 -11.75 -2.85 -3.27
C LEU A 159 -10.35 -2.61 -2.69
N LEU A 160 -10.13 -1.54 -1.91
CA LEU A 160 -8.82 -1.22 -1.33
C LEU A 160 -8.44 -2.08 -0.13
N SER A 161 -9.42 -2.63 0.59
CA SER A 161 -9.18 -3.32 1.87
C SER A 161 -8.24 -4.53 1.78
N PRO A 162 -8.23 -5.36 0.70
CA PRO A 162 -7.26 -6.43 0.56
C PRO A 162 -5.83 -5.90 0.38
N VAL A 163 -5.65 -4.87 -0.45
CA VAL A 163 -4.33 -4.23 -0.66
C VAL A 163 -3.82 -3.58 0.63
N TYR A 164 -4.71 -2.93 1.38
CA TYR A 164 -4.39 -2.41 2.70
C TYR A 164 -3.88 -3.51 3.64
N ARG A 165 -4.54 -4.68 3.68
CA ARG A 165 -4.15 -5.81 4.53
C ARG A 165 -2.81 -6.40 4.12
N MET A 166 -2.56 -6.56 2.82
CA MET A 166 -1.25 -6.99 2.31
C MET A 166 -0.15 -6.02 2.76
N THR A 167 -0.39 -4.72 2.58
CA THR A 167 0.55 -3.66 2.97
C THR A 167 0.77 -3.61 4.48
N GLU A 168 -0.30 -3.76 5.27
CA GLU A 168 -0.23 -3.83 6.74
C GLU A 168 0.59 -5.03 7.21
N LEU A 169 0.37 -6.22 6.63
CA LEU A 169 1.08 -7.45 6.97
C LEU A 169 2.59 -7.27 6.81
N ILE A 170 3.03 -6.86 5.62
CA ILE A 170 4.46 -6.69 5.33
C ILE A 170 5.05 -5.56 6.18
N ARG A 171 4.36 -4.44 6.35
CA ARG A 171 4.85 -3.29 7.12
C ARG A 171 5.05 -3.65 8.59
N ILE A 172 4.15 -4.43 9.18
CA ILE A 172 4.26 -4.82 10.59
C ILE A 172 5.38 -5.84 10.78
N ASN A 173 5.50 -6.84 9.90
CA ASN A 173 6.60 -7.80 9.93
C ASN A 173 7.96 -7.12 9.79
N LEU A 174 8.11 -6.15 8.87
CA LEU A 174 9.36 -5.44 8.65
C LEU A 174 9.70 -4.46 9.78
N ALA A 175 8.73 -3.67 10.25
CA ALA A 175 9.00 -2.60 11.20
C ALA A 175 8.97 -3.03 12.67
N LYS A 176 8.19 -4.06 13.01
CA LYS A 176 8.01 -4.55 14.39
C LYS A 176 8.55 -5.95 14.61
N HIS A 177 8.91 -6.67 13.55
CA HIS A 177 9.37 -8.05 13.62
C HIS A 177 8.36 -8.97 14.32
N CYS A 178 7.07 -8.73 14.05
CA CYS A 178 6.00 -9.54 14.60
C CYS A 178 4.82 -9.72 13.63
N ALA A 179 3.95 -10.70 13.91
CA ALA A 179 2.66 -10.84 13.23
C ALA A 179 1.70 -9.68 13.61
N PRO A 180 0.84 -9.20 12.69
CA PRO A 180 -0.13 -8.15 13.00
C PRO A 180 -1.03 -8.48 14.20
N GLY A 181 -0.94 -7.70 15.27
CA GLY A 181 -1.77 -7.88 16.47
C GLY A 181 -1.32 -9.01 17.41
N LYS A 182 -0.15 -9.62 17.19
CA LYS A 182 0.46 -10.60 18.09
C LYS A 182 1.95 -10.32 18.27
N ASP A 183 2.28 -9.53 19.29
CA ASP A 183 3.66 -9.10 19.57
C ASP A 183 4.62 -10.25 19.91
N GLY A 184 4.11 -11.42 20.31
CA GLY A 184 4.92 -12.61 20.65
C GLY A 184 5.29 -13.53 19.48
N MET A 185 4.83 -13.24 18.25
CA MET A 185 5.06 -14.10 17.08
C MET A 185 6.07 -13.47 16.14
N VAL A 186 7.33 -13.92 16.21
CA VAL A 186 8.47 -13.33 15.49
C VAL A 186 8.75 -14.10 14.18
N PRO A 187 8.99 -13.41 13.05
CA PRO A 187 9.40 -14.05 11.79
C PRO A 187 10.75 -14.77 11.91
N ARG A 188 11.03 -15.76 11.05
CA ARG A 188 12.30 -16.50 11.06
C ARG A 188 13.50 -15.63 10.66
N ALA A 189 13.31 -14.77 9.66
CA ALA A 189 14.35 -13.89 9.13
C ALA A 189 13.78 -12.48 8.88
N PRO A 190 13.47 -11.73 9.96
CA PRO A 190 12.81 -10.43 9.83
C PRO A 190 13.69 -9.44 9.05
N GLY A 191 13.12 -8.85 8.00
CA GLY A 191 13.81 -7.86 7.16
C GLY A 191 14.81 -8.44 6.15
N TYR A 192 15.03 -9.76 6.14
CA TYR A 192 15.81 -10.42 5.12
C TYR A 192 14.94 -10.63 3.87
N GLY A 193 15.33 -9.98 2.77
CA GLY A 193 14.71 -10.14 1.47
C GLY A 193 15.56 -11.01 0.54
N ARG A 194 14.94 -11.88 -0.25
CA ARG A 194 15.59 -12.58 -1.38
C ARG A 194 15.22 -11.91 -2.69
N ILE A 195 16.13 -11.87 -3.66
CA ILE A 195 15.82 -11.30 -4.98
C ILE A 195 14.79 -12.22 -5.66
N ASN A 196 13.64 -11.67 -6.04
CA ASN A 196 12.65 -12.37 -6.83
C ASN A 196 13.19 -12.59 -8.25
N ARG A 197 13.30 -13.84 -8.68
CA ARG A 197 13.91 -14.21 -9.99
C ARG A 197 13.18 -13.65 -11.22
N TRP A 198 11.92 -13.24 -11.07
CA TRP A 198 11.09 -12.78 -12.18
C TRP A 198 11.03 -11.27 -12.31
N CYS A 199 10.90 -10.55 -11.20
CA CYS A 199 10.69 -9.10 -11.20
C CYS A 199 11.78 -8.31 -10.48
N GLY A 200 12.71 -8.97 -9.78
CA GLY A 200 13.80 -8.34 -9.04
C GLY A 200 13.42 -7.63 -7.74
N ALA A 201 12.13 -7.61 -7.39
CA ALA A 201 11.69 -7.16 -6.08
C ALA A 201 12.24 -8.06 -4.97
N MET A 202 12.31 -7.54 -3.75
CA MET A 202 12.73 -8.34 -2.60
C MET A 202 11.55 -9.15 -2.05
N ASP A 203 11.64 -10.48 -2.13
CA ASP A 203 10.75 -11.44 -1.49
C ASP A 203 11.03 -11.51 0.00
N PHE A 204 10.03 -11.16 0.81
CA PHE A 204 10.09 -11.23 2.27
C PHE A 204 9.25 -12.39 2.77
N GLU A 205 9.82 -13.21 3.65
CA GLU A 205 9.07 -14.22 4.40
C GLU A 205 8.36 -13.54 5.58
N LEU A 206 7.04 -13.60 5.60
CA LEU A 206 6.16 -12.92 6.56
C LEU A 206 5.40 -13.96 7.39
N ILE A 207 5.14 -13.63 8.65
CA ILE A 207 4.26 -14.43 9.51
C ILE A 207 2.87 -13.79 9.59
N GLU A 208 1.85 -14.60 9.33
CA GLU A 208 0.44 -14.23 9.44
C GLU A 208 -0.09 -14.38 10.88
N LYS A 209 -1.31 -13.89 11.12
CA LYS A 209 -1.92 -13.89 12.47
C LYS A 209 -2.18 -15.29 13.02
N ASP A 210 -2.39 -16.26 12.15
CA ASP A 210 -2.61 -17.67 12.48
C ASP A 210 -1.29 -18.46 12.62
N GLY A 211 -0.16 -17.85 12.26
CA GLY A 211 1.16 -18.44 12.34
C GLY A 211 1.64 -19.14 11.08
N TYR A 212 0.88 -19.07 9.99
CA TYR A 212 1.40 -19.49 8.69
C TYR A 212 2.42 -18.48 8.16
N TYR A 213 3.36 -19.00 7.38
CA TYR A 213 4.35 -18.20 6.68
C TYR A 213 3.90 -18.00 5.24
N THR A 214 4.05 -16.79 4.75
CA THR A 214 3.78 -16.42 3.36
C THR A 214 4.95 -15.62 2.81
N THR A 215 5.09 -15.60 1.49
CA THR A 215 6.07 -14.76 0.81
C THR A 215 5.35 -13.61 0.12
N LEU A 216 5.82 -12.39 0.33
CA LEU A 216 5.27 -11.21 -0.33
C LEU A 216 6.40 -10.24 -0.64
N ASN A 217 6.32 -9.60 -1.80
CA ASN A 217 7.22 -8.52 -2.19
C ASN A 217 6.45 -7.24 -2.52
N ARG A 218 7.21 -6.17 -2.81
CA ARG A 218 6.66 -4.87 -3.16
C ARG A 218 5.83 -4.91 -4.46
N ARG A 219 6.26 -5.70 -5.45
CA ARG A 219 5.59 -5.84 -6.75
C ARG A 219 4.22 -6.47 -6.64
N ASP A 220 4.06 -7.48 -5.79
CA ASP A 220 2.76 -8.09 -5.51
C ASP A 220 1.73 -7.04 -5.03
N ILE A 221 2.17 -6.15 -4.15
CA ILE A 221 1.34 -5.06 -3.62
C ILE A 221 1.05 -4.02 -4.70
N ALA A 222 2.06 -3.62 -5.47
CA ALA A 222 1.91 -2.64 -6.54
C ALA A 222 0.96 -3.13 -7.64
N ASP A 223 1.07 -4.40 -8.06
CA ASP A 223 0.22 -4.99 -9.08
C ASP A 223 -1.22 -5.19 -8.58
N ALA A 224 -1.40 -5.63 -7.33
CA ALA A 224 -2.73 -5.66 -6.70
C ALA A 224 -3.35 -4.25 -6.62
N LEU A 225 -2.55 -3.24 -6.29
CA LEU A 225 -3.00 -1.86 -6.24
C LEU A 225 -3.38 -1.32 -7.63
N ARG A 226 -2.60 -1.60 -8.68
CA ARG A 226 -2.94 -1.24 -10.07
C ARG A 226 -4.28 -1.86 -10.47
N ALA A 227 -4.47 -3.14 -10.19
CA ALA A 227 -5.71 -3.85 -10.52
C ALA A 227 -6.92 -3.22 -9.82
N VAL A 228 -6.80 -2.89 -8.52
CA VAL A 228 -7.88 -2.21 -7.78
C VAL A 228 -8.18 -0.84 -8.36
N ILE A 229 -7.16 -0.02 -8.61
CA ILE A 229 -7.34 1.36 -9.08
C ILE A 229 -7.93 1.40 -10.50
N ALA A 230 -7.53 0.48 -11.38
CA ALA A 230 -8.09 0.39 -12.73
C ALA A 230 -9.60 0.09 -12.73
N ASN A 231 -10.11 -0.53 -11.66
CA ASN A 231 -11.52 -0.84 -11.46
C ASN A 231 -12.26 0.18 -10.57
N CYS A 232 -11.58 1.22 -10.08
CA CYS A 232 -12.18 2.29 -9.29
C CYS A 232 -12.87 3.32 -10.19
#